data_AF-A0A7J5DPQ8-F1
#
_entry.id   AF-A0A7J5DPQ8-F1
#
_cell.length_a   1.000
_cell.length_b   1.000
_cell.length_c   1.000
_cell.angle_alpha   90.00
_cell.angle_beta   90.00
_cell.angle_gamma   90.00
#
_symmetry.space_group_name_H-M   'P 1'
#
loop_
_entity.id
_entity.type
_entity.pdbx_description
1 polymer ?
#
loop_
_entity_poly.entity_id
_entity_poly.type
_entity_poly.pdbx_seq_one_letter_code
_entity_poly.pdbx_strand_id
1 'polypeptide(L)'
;MAPQNPPLPHGPGEAGAPLPTGAGRPDAPGLVEFTVDLTAQEVLRQAQVLAVLGPDWDPMEVMRQEEAAYALLYSGLDDGQRRVYDDLVAAGVLPRRGDGRAAA
;
A
#
# COMPACT_ATOMS: atom_id res chain seq x y z
N MET A 1 -0.90 -26.15 24.29
CA MET A 1 -1.46 -26.23 22.93
C MET A 1 -0.41 -25.67 21.98
N ALA A 2 0.19 -26.49 21.13
CA ALA A 2 1.18 -26.05 20.16
C ALA A 2 0.47 -25.48 18.91
N PRO A 3 0.98 -24.41 18.28
CA PRO A 3 0.41 -23.90 17.03
C PRO A 3 0.76 -24.85 15.89
N GLN A 4 -0.24 -25.27 15.12
CA GLN A 4 -0.02 -26.04 13.91
C GLN A 4 0.42 -25.08 12.81
N ASN A 5 1.69 -25.21 12.39
CA ASN A 5 2.24 -24.44 11.29
C ASN A 5 1.73 -25.04 9.97
N PRO A 6 1.13 -24.25 9.05
CA PRO A 6 0.79 -24.73 7.72
C PRO A 6 2.06 -25.07 6.93
N PRO A 7 2.03 -26.08 6.03
CA PRO A 7 3.21 -26.44 5.25
C PRO A 7 3.61 -25.30 4.31
N LEU A 8 4.91 -25.04 4.22
CA LEU A 8 5.49 -24.06 3.30
C LEU A 8 5.21 -24.44 1.84
N PRO A 9 4.98 -23.46 0.94
CA PRO A 9 4.85 -23.72 -0.49
C PRO A 9 6.17 -24.26 -1.05
N HIS A 10 6.05 -25.21 -1.97
CA HIS A 10 7.17 -25.93 -2.58
C HIS A 10 8.18 -24.99 -3.26
N GLY A 11 9.47 -25.27 -3.06
CA GLY A 11 10.59 -24.51 -3.64
C GLY A 11 10.73 -24.66 -5.17
N PRO A 12 11.71 -23.97 -5.78
CA PRO A 12 11.82 -23.81 -7.23
C PRO A 12 12.36 -25.10 -7.87
N GLY A 13 11.48 -26.07 -8.08
CA GLY A 13 11.80 -27.37 -8.68
C GLY A 13 10.83 -27.83 -9.77
N GLU A 14 9.75 -27.09 -10.04
CA GLU A 14 8.80 -27.43 -11.12
C GLU A 14 9.10 -26.62 -12.38
N ALA A 15 10.35 -26.67 -12.83
CA ALA A 15 10.70 -26.26 -14.18
C ALA A 15 10.29 -27.39 -15.14
N GLY A 16 9.14 -27.25 -15.79
CA GLY A 16 8.82 -28.02 -17.01
C GLY A 16 7.70 -29.04 -16.94
N ALA A 17 6.76 -28.95 -15.98
CA ALA A 17 5.48 -29.65 -16.15
C ALA A 17 4.64 -28.87 -17.17
N PRO A 18 4.23 -29.47 -18.30
CA PRO A 18 3.27 -28.83 -19.19
C PRO A 18 2.02 -28.50 -18.37
N LEU A 19 1.54 -27.26 -18.48
CA LEU A 19 0.20 -26.90 -18.01
C LEU A 19 -0.76 -28.00 -18.47
N PRO A 20 -1.61 -28.55 -17.59
CA PRO A 20 -2.50 -29.64 -17.96
C PRO A 20 -3.43 -29.15 -19.06
N THR A 21 -3.12 -29.51 -20.30
CA THR A 21 -4.05 -29.37 -21.43
C THR A 21 -5.26 -30.19 -21.04
N GLY A 22 -6.43 -29.55 -20.99
CA GLY A 22 -7.68 -30.12 -20.49
C GLY A 22 -8.23 -31.29 -21.32
N ALA A 23 -7.47 -32.38 -21.43
CA ALA A 23 -7.98 -33.69 -21.77
C ALA A 23 -8.52 -34.29 -20.46
N GLY A 24 -9.85 -34.27 -20.35
CA GLY A 24 -10.58 -34.39 -19.10
C GLY A 24 -10.24 -35.63 -18.26
N ARG A 25 -10.08 -35.39 -16.94
CA ARG A 25 -10.43 -36.39 -15.94
C ARG A 25 -11.95 -36.61 -16.05
N PRO A 26 -12.44 -37.85 -16.27
CA PRO A 26 -13.82 -38.11 -16.68
C PRO A 26 -14.91 -37.68 -15.68
N ASP A 27 -14.54 -37.38 -14.42
CA ASP A 27 -15.45 -36.90 -13.37
C ASP A 27 -15.05 -35.55 -12.76
N ALA A 28 -14.10 -34.81 -13.36
CA ALA A 28 -13.82 -33.46 -12.91
C ALA A 28 -14.88 -32.52 -13.49
N PRO A 29 -15.65 -31.77 -12.65
CA PRO A 29 -16.54 -30.75 -13.17
C PRO A 29 -15.74 -29.82 -14.08
N GLY A 30 -16.24 -29.60 -15.29
CA GLY A 30 -15.56 -28.79 -16.29
C GLY A 30 -15.18 -27.42 -15.71
N LEU A 31 -13.96 -26.95 -16.04
CA LEU A 31 -13.54 -25.61 -15.66
C LEU A 31 -14.48 -24.60 -16.32
N VAL A 32 -14.99 -23.66 -15.52
CA VAL A 32 -15.86 -22.57 -15.99
C VAL A 32 -15.00 -21.33 -16.16
N GLU A 33 -15.23 -20.58 -17.23
CA GLU A 33 -14.55 -19.32 -17.45
C GLU A 33 -14.92 -18.33 -16.34
N PHE A 34 -13.90 -17.76 -15.70
CA PHE A 34 -14.04 -16.76 -14.66
C PHE A 34 -13.19 -15.54 -15.02
N THR A 35 -13.86 -14.44 -15.33
CA THR A 35 -13.25 -13.15 -15.63
C THR A 35 -13.72 -12.12 -14.62
N VAL A 36 -12.80 -11.25 -14.17
CA VAL A 36 -13.09 -10.16 -13.22
C VAL A 36 -12.54 -8.87 -13.79
N ASP A 37 -13.39 -7.85 -13.89
CA ASP A 37 -12.94 -6.51 -14.21
C ASP A 37 -12.43 -5.80 -12.94
N LEU A 38 -11.11 -5.78 -12.79
CA LEU A 38 -10.45 -5.11 -11.67
C LEU A 38 -10.66 -3.60 -11.67
N THR A 39 -10.89 -2.98 -12.83
CA THR A 39 -11.13 -1.53 -12.93
C THR A 39 -12.47 -1.19 -12.30
N ALA A 40 -13.51 -1.95 -12.63
CA ALA A 40 -14.82 -1.80 -12.00
C ALA A 40 -14.77 -2.08 -10.48
N GLN A 41 -14.02 -3.11 -10.06
CA GLN A 41 -13.84 -3.41 -8.64
C GLN A 41 -13.11 -2.29 -7.89
N GLU A 42 -12.12 -1.66 -8.51
CA GLU A 42 -11.39 -0.55 -7.89
C GLU A 42 -12.28 0.69 -7.72
N VAL A 43 -13.11 1.02 -8.71
CA VAL A 43 -14.08 2.13 -8.58
C VAL A 43 -15.05 1.86 -7.44
N LEU A 44 -15.55 0.62 -7.29
CA LEU A 44 -16.42 0.25 -6.18
C LEU A 44 -15.70 0.36 -4.82
N ARG A 45 -14.44 -0.10 -4.74
CA ARG A 45 -13.63 0.03 -3.52
C ARG A 45 -13.45 1.50 -3.13
N GLN A 46 -13.11 2.36 -4.08
CA GLN A 46 -12.93 3.80 -3.84
C GLN A 46 -14.24 4.46 -3.39
N ALA A 47 -15.37 4.12 -4.03
CA ALA A 47 -16.68 4.64 -3.65
C ALA A 47 -17.06 4.23 -2.21
N GLN A 48 -16.79 2.97 -1.83
CA GLN A 48 -17.01 2.49 -0.46
C GLN A 48 -16.13 3.22 0.56
N VAL A 49 -14.86 3.48 0.22
CA VAL A 49 -13.95 4.25 1.08
C VAL A 49 -14.50 5.66 1.31
N LEU A 50 -14.90 6.37 0.24
CA LEU A 50 -15.48 7.71 0.36
C LEU A 50 -16.78 7.70 1.17
N ALA A 51 -17.61 6.68 1.01
CA ALA A 51 -18.85 6.53 1.79
C ALA A 51 -18.58 6.35 3.29
N VAL A 52 -17.51 5.65 3.67
CA VAL A 52 -17.10 5.46 5.07
C VAL A 52 -16.52 6.75 5.66
N LEU A 53 -15.76 7.52 4.88
CA LEU A 53 -15.21 8.81 5.31
C LEU A 53 -16.30 9.87 5.53
N GLY A 54 -17.39 9.77 4.77
CA GLY A 54 -18.58 10.61 4.94
C GLY A 54 -18.46 11.99 4.31
N PRO A 55 -19.56 12.77 4.31
CA PRO A 55 -19.65 14.05 3.61
C PRO A 55 -18.82 15.17 4.24
N ASP A 56 -18.48 15.04 5.53
CA ASP A 56 -17.72 16.05 6.27
C ASP A 56 -16.19 15.87 6.14
N TRP A 57 -15.75 14.85 5.40
CA TRP A 57 -14.33 14.61 5.19
C TRP A 57 -13.71 15.69 4.28
N ASP A 58 -12.87 16.54 4.86
CA ASP A 58 -12.04 17.50 4.12
C ASP A 58 -10.62 16.92 3.91
N PRO A 59 -10.29 16.42 2.70
CA PRO A 59 -8.96 15.87 2.42
C PRO A 59 -7.84 16.92 2.56
N MET A 60 -8.15 18.21 2.33
CA MET A 60 -7.17 19.27 2.49
C MET A 60 -6.89 19.56 3.96
N GLU A 61 -7.89 19.45 4.83
CA GLU A 61 -7.67 19.54 6.28
C GLU A 61 -6.79 18.40 6.78
N VAL A 62 -7.03 17.16 6.34
CA VAL A 62 -6.18 16.02 6.70
C VAL A 62 -4.72 16.24 6.26
N MET A 63 -4.48 16.77 5.06
CA MET A 63 -3.13 17.09 4.59
C MET A 63 -2.46 18.20 5.42
N ARG A 64 -3.21 19.25 5.79
CA ARG A 64 -2.69 20.32 6.67
C ARG A 64 -2.35 19.78 8.07
N GLN A 65 -3.20 18.93 8.62
CA GLN A 65 -2.99 18.32 9.94
C GLN A 65 -1.76 17.40 9.95
N GLU A 66 -1.57 16.62 8.88
CA GLU A 66 -0.38 15.79 8.71
C GLU A 66 0.90 16.65 8.63
N GLU A 67 0.88 17.74 7.87
CA GLU A 67 2.02 18.67 7.81
C GLU A 67 2.30 19.31 9.18
N ALA A 68 1.26 19.69 9.92
CA ALA A 68 1.38 20.20 11.29
C ALA A 68 1.97 19.15 12.25
N ALA A 69 1.59 17.89 12.12
CA ALA A 69 2.15 16.79 12.91
C ALA A 69 3.64 16.56 12.59
N TYR A 70 4.02 16.53 11.30
CA TYR A 70 5.43 16.48 10.89
C TYR A 70 6.24 17.66 11.43
N ALA A 71 5.63 18.84 11.44
CA ALA A 71 6.22 20.05 11.99
C ALA A 71 6.51 19.95 13.49
N LEU A 72 5.71 19.20 14.25
CA LEU A 72 5.94 18.93 15.67
C LEU A 72 7.10 17.95 15.90
N LEU A 73 7.26 16.94 15.04
CA LEU A 73 8.35 15.95 15.16
C LEU A 73 9.74 16.60 15.16
N TYR A 74 9.90 17.66 14.37
CA TYR A 74 11.13 18.44 14.26
C TYR A 74 11.02 19.80 14.96
N SER A 75 10.10 19.92 15.92
CA SER A 75 10.02 21.07 16.81
C SER A 75 11.03 20.93 17.96
N GLY A 76 11.45 22.05 18.54
CA GLY A 76 12.32 22.03 19.72
C GLY A 76 13.74 21.52 19.51
N LEU A 77 14.19 21.35 18.25
CA LEU A 77 15.55 20.93 17.96
C LEU A 77 16.56 21.96 18.49
N ASP A 78 17.56 21.46 19.20
CA ASP A 78 18.75 22.21 19.55
C ASP A 78 19.61 22.54 18.32
N ASP A 79 20.65 23.35 18.50
CA ASP A 79 21.49 23.81 17.39
C ASP A 79 22.22 22.67 16.66
N GLY A 80 22.58 21.59 17.36
CA GLY A 80 23.25 20.44 16.75
C GLY A 80 22.25 19.63 15.91
N GLN A 81 21.08 19.36 16.48
CA GLN A 81 20.00 18.67 15.81
C GLN A 81 19.45 19.46 14.62
N ARG A 82 19.40 20.80 14.72
CA ARG A 82 19.00 21.69 13.63
C ARG A 82 19.91 21.55 12.43
N ARG A 83 21.23 21.55 12.64
CA ARG A 83 22.21 21.40 11.56
C ARG A 83 22.06 20.06 10.85
N VAL A 84 21.89 18.97 11.61
CA VAL A 84 21.65 17.64 11.02
C VAL A 84 20.34 17.62 10.23
N TYR A 85 19.27 18.24 10.74
CA TYR A 85 18.02 18.38 10.00
C TYR A 85 18.22 19.13 8.68
N ASP A 86 18.92 20.26 8.70
CA ASP A 86 19.19 21.06 7.51
C ASP A 86 20.03 20.29 6.48
N ASP A 87 21.05 19.54 6.93
CA ASP A 87 21.88 18.68 6.07
C ASP A 87 21.04 17.57 5.41
N LEU A 88 20.13 16.96 6.15
CA LEU A 88 19.24 15.91 5.64
C LEU A 88 18.22 16.46 4.64
N VAL A 89 17.73 17.68 4.84
CA VAL A 89 16.88 18.38 3.87
C VAL A 89 17.66 18.70 2.61
N ALA A 90 18.89 19.23 2.73
CA ALA A 90 19.75 19.53 1.59
C ALA A 90 20.11 18.28 0.77
N ALA A 91 20.30 17.14 1.44
CA ALA A 91 20.54 15.84 0.80
C ALA A 91 19.26 15.22 0.19
N GLY A 92 18.09 15.82 0.38
CA GLY A 92 16.80 15.29 -0.10
C GLY A 92 16.29 14.07 0.67
N VAL A 93 16.91 13.75 1.82
CA VAL A 93 16.49 12.64 2.69
C VAL A 93 15.21 13.02 3.44
N LEU A 94 15.14 14.28 3.91
CA LEU A 94 13.96 14.83 4.56
C LEU A 94 13.26 15.86 3.67
N PRO A 95 11.91 15.91 3.69
CA PRO A 95 11.18 16.95 2.99
C PRO A 95 11.42 18.30 3.66
N ARG A 96 11.53 19.34 2.84
CA ARG A 96 11.55 20.72 3.32
C ARG A 96 10.18 21.10 3.90
N ARG A 97 10.18 21.75 5.06
CA ARG A 97 8.96 22.21 5.71
C ARG A 97 8.25 23.26 4.84
N GLY A 98 6.96 23.09 4.59
CA GLY A 98 6.13 24.03 3.84
C GLY A 98 6.06 23.81 2.34
N ASP A 99 6.83 22.87 1.78
CA ASP A 99 6.79 22.59 0.33
C ASP A 99 5.61 21.67 -0.06
N GLY A 100 4.89 21.12 0.93
CA GLY A 100 3.76 20.23 0.73
C GLY A 100 4.16 18.93 0.04
N ARG A 101 3.92 17.78 0.69
CA ARG A 101 4.23 16.46 0.08
C ARG A 101 3.49 16.16 -1.23
N ALA A 102 2.51 16.99 -1.59
CA ALA A 102 1.72 16.90 -2.83
C ALA A 102 2.37 17.60 -4.05
N ALA A 103 3.47 18.33 -3.87
CA ALA A 103 4.15 19.05 -4.96
C ALA A 103 5.35 18.29 -5.57
N ALA A 104 5.60 17.05 -5.14
CA ALA A 104 6.68 16.18 -5.64
C ALA A 104 6.15 15.10 -6.58
#